data_AF-A0A6I4Z1M4-F1
#
_entry.id   AF-A0A6I4Z1M4-F1
#
_cell.length_a   1.000
_cell.length_b   1.000
_cell.length_c   1.000
_cell.angle_alpha   90.00
_cell.angle_beta   90.00
_cell.angle_gamma   90.00
#
_symmetry.space_group_name_H-M   'P 1'
#
loop_
_entity.id
_entity.type
_entity.pdbx_description
1 polymer ?
#
loop_
_entity_poly.entity_id
_entity_poly.type
_entity_poly.pdbx_seq_one_letter_code
_entity_poly.pdbx_strand_id
1 'polypeptide(L)'
;MTLEELIIAVVRVLGSLLVFKWAFVGGWAAILIDLSDLFLRNLLDLGGVSNYQAFDKWLDQVYMVAFLLVALRWKGPARSVAVGLFAFRLVGFVIFEFTEERYVLLAVPNVFEVWFLFVASLPHWRPDFEFSKRNIILALIPLTALKVFQEYALHGGKWLDSFTAIEAVEAIADWFAGPFT
;
A
#
# COMPACT_ATOMS: atom_id res chain seq x y z
N MET A 1 -7.56 -10.14 -21.70
CA MET A 1 -6.48 -9.37 -21.07
C MET A 1 -5.58 -8.83 -22.16
N THR A 2 -5.28 -7.53 -22.13
CA THR A 2 -4.26 -6.93 -23.00
C THR A 2 -2.86 -7.34 -22.53
N LEU A 3 -1.85 -7.16 -23.38
CA LEU A 3 -0.46 -7.46 -23.03
C LEU A 3 0.01 -6.63 -21.83
N GLU A 4 -0.45 -5.38 -21.73
CA GLU A 4 -0.17 -4.46 -20.62
C GLU A 4 -0.75 -4.95 -19.29
N GLU A 5 -2.03 -5.35 -19.29
CA GLU A 5 -2.66 -5.94 -18.10
C GLU A 5 -1.87 -7.17 -17.63
N LEU A 6 -1.42 -8.01 -18.57
CA LEU A 6 -0.63 -9.19 -18.23
C LEU A 6 0.72 -8.82 -17.61
N ILE A 7 1.43 -7.84 -18.19
CA ILE A 7 2.73 -7.39 -17.66
C ILE A 7 2.56 -6.80 -16.26
N ILE A 8 1.57 -5.92 -16.05
CA ILE A 8 1.28 -5.31 -14.75
C ILE A 8 0.93 -6.40 -13.71
N ALA A 9 0.05 -7.35 -14.06
CA ALA A 9 -0.26 -8.47 -13.18
C ALA A 9 0.98 -9.27 -12.80
N VAL A 10 1.81 -9.65 -13.77
CA VAL A 10 3.02 -10.44 -13.50
C VAL A 10 3.98 -9.67 -12.59
N VAL A 11 4.21 -8.39 -12.86
CA VAL A 11 5.10 -7.55 -12.05
C VAL A 11 4.57 -7.41 -10.62
N ARG A 12 3.29 -7.12 -10.43
CA ARG A 12 2.65 -7.02 -9.11
C ARG A 12 2.70 -8.34 -8.34
N VAL A 13 2.32 -9.43 -8.99
CA VAL A 13 2.31 -10.76 -8.37
C VAL A 13 3.73 -11.14 -7.96
N LEU A 14 4.71 -11.04 -8.85
CA LEU A 14 6.11 -11.37 -8.55
C LEU A 14 6.69 -10.44 -7.47
N GLY A 15 6.37 -9.14 -7.52
CA GLY A 15 6.76 -8.16 -6.52
C GLY A 15 6.25 -8.53 -5.12
N SER A 16 5.01 -9.00 -5.03
CA SER A 16 4.42 -9.46 -3.77
C SER A 16 5.10 -10.70 -3.20
N LEU A 17 5.66 -11.59 -4.04
CA LEU A 17 6.31 -12.82 -3.57
C LEU A 17 7.58 -12.56 -2.75
N LEU A 18 8.24 -11.42 -2.95
CA LEU A 18 9.41 -11.03 -2.17
C LEU A 18 9.11 -10.95 -0.68
N VAL A 19 7.85 -10.66 -0.30
CA VAL A 19 7.42 -10.55 1.10
C VAL A 19 7.59 -11.87 1.86
N PHE A 20 7.51 -13.02 1.18
CA PHE A 20 7.66 -14.33 1.82
C PHE A 20 9.10 -14.60 2.26
N LYS A 21 10.08 -14.03 1.55
CA LYS A 21 11.50 -14.17 1.87
C LYS A 21 11.94 -13.05 2.81
N TRP A 22 11.65 -11.80 2.44
CA TRP A 22 12.05 -10.60 3.17
C TRP A 22 10.81 -9.75 3.46
N ALA A 23 10.16 -9.98 4.61
CA ALA A 23 8.87 -9.35 4.93
C ALA A 23 8.89 -7.81 4.85
N PHE A 24 9.95 -7.18 5.37
CA PHE A 24 10.05 -5.72 5.37
C PHE A 24 10.36 -5.15 3.98
N VAL A 25 11.43 -5.62 3.34
CA VAL A 25 11.87 -5.14 2.02
C VAL A 25 10.85 -5.50 0.94
N GLY A 26 10.33 -6.72 0.96
CA GLY A 26 9.28 -7.18 0.05
C GLY A 26 7.96 -6.44 0.26
N GLY A 27 7.66 -6.04 1.50
CA GLY A 27 6.50 -5.19 1.80
C GLY A 27 6.60 -3.83 1.12
N TRP A 28 7.75 -3.15 1.27
CA TRP A 28 8.02 -1.89 0.57
C TRP A 28 8.03 -2.04 -0.94
N ALA A 29 8.66 -3.09 -1.46
CA ALA A 29 8.69 -3.36 -2.90
C ALA A 29 7.27 -3.52 -3.46
N ALA A 30 6.40 -4.28 -2.80
CA ALA A 30 5.01 -4.46 -3.24
C ALA A 30 4.25 -3.13 -3.29
N ILE A 31 4.36 -2.29 -2.26
CA ILE A 31 3.69 -0.98 -2.20
C ILE A 31 4.24 0.00 -3.24
N LEU A 32 5.57 0.01 -3.47
CA LEU A 32 6.17 0.89 -4.47
C LEU A 32 5.81 0.47 -5.89
N ILE A 33 5.75 -0.84 -6.16
CA ILE A 33 5.28 -1.37 -7.43
C ILE A 33 3.81 -0.97 -7.65
N ASP A 34 2.97 -1.15 -6.64
CA ASP A 34 1.55 -0.76 -6.68
C ASP A 34 1.36 0.74 -6.98
N LEU A 35 2.13 1.60 -6.30
CA LEU A 35 2.14 3.03 -6.54
C LEU A 35 2.70 3.39 -7.94
N SER A 36 3.67 2.62 -8.44
CA SER A 36 4.25 2.84 -9.77
C SER A 36 3.23 2.66 -10.89
N ASP A 37 2.18 1.86 -10.68
CA ASP A 37 1.14 1.64 -11.67
C ASP A 37 0.28 2.89 -11.91
N LEU A 38 0.11 3.77 -10.90
CA LEU A 38 -0.53 5.08 -11.10
C LEU A 38 0.27 5.95 -12.08
N PHE A 39 1.60 5.85 -12.06
CA PHE A 39 2.47 6.58 -12.98
C PHE A 39 2.49 5.92 -14.37
N LEU A 40 2.54 4.59 -14.43
CA LEU A 40 2.49 3.83 -15.69
C LEU A 40 1.18 4.08 -16.43
N ARG A 41 0.05 4.20 -15.72
CA ARG A 41 -1.25 4.56 -16.30
C ARG A 41 -1.23 5.92 -17.01
N ASN A 42 -0.47 6.89 -16.49
CA ASN A 42 -0.36 8.21 -17.11
C ASN A 42 0.64 8.23 -18.28
N LEU A 43 1.58 7.28 -18.34
CA LEU A 43 2.63 7.24 -19.37
C LEU A 43 2.29 6.31 -20.54
N LEU A 44 1.49 5.27 -20.32
CA LEU A 44 1.07 4.28 -21.33
C LEU A 44 -0.29 4.67 -21.93
N ASP A 45 -0.28 5.57 -22.92
CA ASP A 45 -1.48 5.92 -23.71
C ASP A 45 -1.71 4.93 -24.88
N LEU A 46 -1.72 3.63 -24.56
CA LEU A 46 -1.70 2.54 -25.54
C LEU A 46 -3.03 1.78 -25.64
N GLY A 47 -4.12 2.54 -25.84
CA GLY A 47 -5.33 1.97 -26.47
C GLY A 47 -6.44 1.51 -25.55
N GLY A 48 -6.50 2.02 -24.32
CA GLY A 48 -7.70 1.97 -23.49
C GLY A 48 -8.00 0.58 -22.93
N VAL A 49 -7.61 0.36 -21.69
CA VAL A 49 -7.97 -0.84 -20.96
C VAL A 49 -9.45 -0.78 -20.55
N SER A 50 -10.29 -1.57 -21.23
CA SER A 50 -11.76 -1.53 -21.07
C SER A 50 -12.27 -1.74 -19.64
N ASN A 51 -11.51 -2.42 -18.76
CA ASN A 51 -11.91 -2.72 -17.38
C ASN A 51 -10.76 -2.64 -16.35
N TYR A 52 -9.81 -1.72 -16.55
CA TYR A 52 -8.61 -1.57 -15.70
C TYR A 52 -8.95 -1.44 -14.22
N GLN A 53 -9.99 -0.66 -13.90
CA GLN A 53 -10.37 -0.39 -12.51
C GLN A 53 -10.80 -1.67 -11.78
N ALA A 54 -11.51 -2.58 -12.44
CA ALA A 54 -11.87 -3.86 -11.84
C ALA A 54 -10.65 -4.78 -11.71
N PHE A 55 -9.79 -4.79 -12.73
CA PHE A 55 -8.56 -5.58 -12.75
C PHE A 55 -7.58 -5.19 -11.63
N ASP A 56 -7.33 -3.89 -11.48
CA ASP A 56 -6.48 -3.29 -10.47
C ASP A 56 -6.95 -3.63 -9.04
N LYS A 57 -8.26 -3.49 -8.76
CA LYS A 57 -8.87 -3.89 -7.48
C LYS A 57 -8.57 -5.34 -7.09
N TRP A 58 -8.63 -6.27 -8.05
CA TRP A 58 -8.36 -7.69 -7.79
C TRP A 58 -6.87 -7.96 -7.58
N LEU A 59 -6.00 -7.23 -8.29
CA LEU A 59 -4.55 -7.31 -8.09
C LEU A 59 -4.13 -6.76 -6.71
N ASP A 60 -4.78 -5.70 -6.22
CA ASP A 60 -4.54 -5.18 -4.88
C ASP A 60 -4.77 -6.23 -3.79
N GLN A 61 -5.75 -7.13 -3.99
CA GLN A 61 -6.01 -8.21 -3.04
C GLN A 61 -4.87 -9.24 -3.00
N VAL A 62 -4.10 -9.40 -4.07
CA VAL A 62 -3.01 -10.40 -4.14
C VAL A 62 -1.92 -10.07 -3.12
N TYR A 63 -1.41 -8.84 -3.12
CA TYR A 63 -0.35 -8.48 -2.18
C TYR A 63 -0.89 -8.41 -0.74
N MET A 64 -2.16 -7.99 -0.56
CA MET A 64 -2.83 -7.99 0.73
C MET A 64 -2.93 -9.39 1.34
N VAL A 65 -3.29 -10.39 0.53
CA VAL A 65 -3.28 -11.80 0.95
C VAL A 65 -1.86 -12.29 1.21
N ALA A 66 -0.88 -11.91 0.39
CA ALA A 66 0.52 -12.27 0.64
C ALA A 66 1.02 -11.74 1.99
N PHE A 67 0.68 -10.49 2.34
CA PHE A 67 0.98 -9.88 3.64
C PHE A 67 0.28 -10.64 4.76
N LEU A 68 -0.98 -11.02 4.58
CA LEU A 68 -1.71 -11.81 5.57
C LEU A 68 -1.02 -13.16 5.81
N LEU A 69 -0.65 -13.87 4.75
CA LEU A 69 0.03 -15.17 4.85
C LEU A 69 1.36 -15.08 5.61
N VAL A 70 2.10 -13.97 5.45
CA VAL A 70 3.29 -13.70 6.26
C VAL A 70 2.93 -13.33 7.70
N ALA A 71 1.92 -12.49 7.90
CA ALA A 71 1.47 -12.07 9.24
C ALA A 71 0.94 -13.24 10.08
N LEU A 72 0.36 -14.26 9.45
CA LEU A 72 -0.09 -15.49 10.11
C LEU A 72 1.07 -16.29 10.73
N ARG A 73 2.30 -16.11 10.25
CA ARG A 73 3.51 -16.71 10.83
C ARG A 73 3.95 -16.02 12.12
N TRP A 74 3.46 -14.81 12.40
CA TRP A 74 3.77 -14.10 13.64
C TRP A 74 3.05 -14.69 14.84
N LYS A 75 3.60 -14.47 16.04
CA LYS A 75 3.03 -14.98 17.29
C LYS A 75 2.41 -13.86 18.12
N GLY A 76 1.44 -14.22 18.95
CA GLY A 76 0.85 -13.32 19.94
C GLY A 76 -0.03 -12.22 19.34
N PRO A 77 -0.13 -11.06 20.01
CA PRO A 77 -1.06 -9.99 19.63
C PRO A 77 -0.81 -9.39 18.25
N ALA A 78 0.44 -9.40 17.76
CA ALA A 78 0.80 -8.87 16.44
C ALA A 78 0.00 -9.52 15.32
N ARG A 79 -0.15 -10.85 15.39
CA ARG A 79 -0.95 -11.64 14.44
C ARG A 79 -2.43 -11.30 14.57
N SER A 80 -2.97 -11.26 15.79
CA SER A 80 -4.40 -10.99 16.01
C SER A 80 -4.81 -9.62 15.49
N VAL A 81 -3.96 -8.60 15.70
CA VAL A 81 -4.18 -7.25 15.17
C VAL A 81 -4.11 -7.26 13.64
N ALA A 82 -3.11 -7.92 13.06
CA ALA A 82 -2.98 -8.00 11.60
C ALA A 82 -4.20 -8.68 10.96
N VAL A 83 -4.67 -9.81 11.50
CA VAL A 83 -5.88 -10.50 11.02
C VAL A 83 -7.12 -9.62 11.18
N GLY A 84 -7.27 -8.93 12.32
CA GLY A 84 -8.39 -8.02 12.55
C GLY A 84 -8.42 -6.84 11.58
N LEU A 85 -7.27 -6.22 11.32
CA LEU A 85 -7.15 -5.11 10.36
C LEU A 85 -7.38 -5.58 8.92
N PHE A 86 -6.90 -6.78 8.56
CA PHE A 86 -7.19 -7.37 7.25
C PHE A 86 -8.69 -7.63 7.08
N ALA A 87 -9.35 -8.22 8.08
CA ALA A 87 -10.79 -8.46 8.04
C ALA A 87 -11.58 -7.15 7.93
N PHE A 88 -11.17 -6.11 8.67
CA PHE A 88 -11.75 -4.77 8.56
C PHE A 88 -11.59 -4.20 7.14
N ARG A 89 -10.41 -4.34 6.55
CA ARG A 89 -10.15 -3.89 5.17
C ARG A 89 -10.97 -4.69 4.14
N LEU A 90 -11.12 -6.00 4.33
CA LEU A 90 -11.94 -6.86 3.46
C LEU A 90 -13.42 -6.47 3.53
N VAL A 91 -13.94 -6.17 4.73
CA VAL A 91 -15.32 -5.66 4.88
C VAL A 91 -15.48 -4.33 4.14
N GLY A 92 -14.53 -3.41 4.28
CA GLY A 92 -14.54 -2.15 3.52
C GLY A 92 -14.54 -2.36 2.01
N PHE A 93 -13.74 -3.30 1.51
CA PHE A 93 -13.70 -3.70 0.11
C PHE A 93 -15.06 -4.26 -0.37
N VAL A 94 -15.66 -5.17 0.41
CA VAL A 94 -16.97 -5.76 0.07
C VAL A 94 -18.06 -4.69 0.06
N ILE A 95 -18.09 -3.79 1.05
CA ILE A 95 -19.06 -2.68 1.06
C ILE A 95 -18.87 -1.79 -0.17
N PHE A 96 -17.64 -1.43 -0.51
CA PHE A 96 -17.34 -0.63 -1.69
C PHE A 96 -17.77 -1.32 -3.00
N GLU A 97 -17.66 -2.65 -3.09
CA GLU A 97 -18.12 -3.39 -4.27
C GLU A 97 -19.65 -3.34 -4.42
N PHE A 98 -20.40 -3.25 -3.32
CA PHE A 98 -21.87 -3.11 -3.37
C PHE A 98 -22.35 -1.66 -3.54
N THR A 99 -21.61 -0.68 -3.00
CA THR A 99 -22.03 0.72 -3.03
C THR A 99 -21.41 1.52 -4.17
N GLU A 100 -20.28 1.07 -4.72
CA GLU A 100 -19.42 1.78 -5.68
C GLU A 100 -18.92 3.15 -5.18
N GLU A 101 -19.12 3.46 -3.90
CA GLU A 101 -18.82 4.76 -3.30
C GLU A 101 -17.36 4.86 -2.85
N ARG A 102 -16.56 5.67 -3.55
CA ARG A 102 -15.13 5.86 -3.26
C ARG A 102 -14.85 6.33 -1.83
N TYR A 103 -15.80 7.06 -1.22
CA TYR A 103 -15.69 7.54 0.16
C TYR A 103 -15.62 6.40 1.19
N VAL A 104 -16.13 5.21 0.87
CA VAL A 104 -16.03 4.03 1.75
C VAL A 104 -14.57 3.62 1.95
N LEU A 105 -13.75 3.70 0.90
CA LEU A 105 -12.32 3.35 0.98
C LEU A 105 -11.52 4.38 1.78
N LEU A 106 -11.90 5.67 1.73
CA LEU A 106 -11.33 6.73 2.56
C LEU A 106 -11.70 6.57 4.05
N ALA A 107 -12.94 6.15 4.33
CA ALA A 107 -13.41 5.90 5.70
C ALA A 107 -12.81 4.61 6.31
N VAL A 108 -12.41 3.66 5.46
CA VAL A 108 -11.78 2.38 5.83
C VAL A 108 -10.35 2.34 5.26
N PRO A 109 -9.44 3.21 5.74
CA PRO A 109 -8.08 3.27 5.25
C PRO A 109 -7.37 1.94 5.47
N ASN A 110 -6.43 1.59 4.59
CA ASN A 110 -5.69 0.34 4.69
C ASN A 110 -4.63 0.38 5.82
N VAL A 111 -5.08 0.41 7.08
CA VAL A 111 -4.21 0.40 8.27
C VAL A 111 -3.45 -0.93 8.40
N PHE A 112 -3.97 -2.00 7.80
CA PHE A 112 -3.31 -3.30 7.77
C PHE A 112 -1.93 -3.23 7.11
N GLU A 113 -1.81 -2.52 5.99
CA GLU A 113 -0.55 -2.37 5.25
C GLU A 113 0.55 -1.71 6.09
N VAL A 114 0.24 -0.57 6.72
CA VAL A 114 1.19 0.15 7.57
C VAL A 114 1.50 -0.61 8.87
N TRP A 115 0.52 -1.33 9.42
CA TRP A 115 0.75 -2.25 10.54
C TRP A 115 1.68 -3.40 10.15
N PHE A 116 1.49 -3.96 8.97
CA PHE A 116 2.32 -5.04 8.46
C PHE A 116 3.78 -4.59 8.34
N LEU A 117 4.01 -3.43 7.70
CA LEU A 117 5.35 -2.85 7.60
C LEU A 117 5.96 -2.57 8.98
N PHE A 118 5.18 -2.00 9.91
CA PHE A 118 5.64 -1.75 11.27
C PHE A 118 6.09 -3.04 11.96
N VAL A 119 5.28 -4.10 11.95
CA VAL A 119 5.66 -5.37 12.60
C VAL A 119 6.83 -6.04 11.89
N ALA A 120 6.87 -6.03 10.56
CA ALA A 120 8.01 -6.56 9.79
C ALA A 120 9.32 -5.79 10.06
N SER A 121 9.22 -4.53 10.49
CA SER A 121 10.35 -3.68 10.82
C SER A 121 10.96 -3.95 12.20
N LEU A 122 10.15 -4.41 13.15
CA LEU A 122 10.56 -4.59 14.54
C LEU A 122 11.77 -5.52 14.73
N PRO A 123 11.87 -6.69 14.05
CA PRO A 123 13.05 -7.55 14.18
C PRO A 123 14.37 -6.87 13.83
N HIS A 124 14.34 -5.83 12.98
CA HIS A 124 15.54 -5.13 12.51
C HIS A 124 15.92 -3.97 13.43
N TRP A 125 14.94 -3.22 13.95
CA TRP A 125 15.20 -1.99 14.70
C TRP A 125 14.90 -2.06 16.20
N ARG A 126 13.96 -2.91 16.61
CA ARG A 126 13.46 -3.03 17.99
C ARG A 126 13.09 -4.50 18.28
N PRO A 127 14.05 -5.44 18.31
CA PRO A 127 13.77 -6.86 18.50
C PRO A 127 13.09 -7.15 19.85
N ASP A 128 13.35 -6.33 20.87
CA ASP A 128 12.79 -6.46 22.22
C ASP A 128 11.42 -5.78 22.39
N PHE A 129 10.75 -5.43 21.29
CA PHE A 129 9.46 -4.75 21.37
C PHE A 129 8.37 -5.66 21.95
N GLU A 130 7.84 -5.27 23.10
CA GLU A 130 6.73 -6.00 23.73
C GLU A 130 5.36 -5.55 23.18
N PHE A 131 4.60 -6.51 22.67
CA PHE A 131 3.22 -6.30 22.23
C PHE A 131 2.22 -6.24 23.39
N SER A 132 2.40 -5.27 24.29
CA SER A 132 1.40 -4.94 25.30
C SER A 132 0.20 -4.21 24.67
N LYS A 133 -0.98 -4.31 25.28
CA LYS A 133 -2.19 -3.59 24.79
C LYS A 133 -1.94 -2.09 24.61
N ARG A 134 -1.19 -1.49 25.55
CA ARG A 134 -0.83 -0.07 25.50
C ARG A 134 0.07 0.25 24.30
N ASN A 135 1.11 -0.54 24.08
CA ASN A 135 2.06 -0.30 22.98
C ASN A 135 1.39 -0.49 21.61
N ILE A 136 0.47 -1.46 21.50
CA ILE A 136 -0.32 -1.67 20.27
C ILE A 136 -1.17 -0.43 19.98
N ILE A 137 -1.90 0.09 20.97
CA ILE A 137 -2.73 1.29 20.79
C ILE A 137 -1.84 2.49 20.42
N LEU A 138 -0.73 2.68 21.13
CA LEU A 138 0.22 3.77 20.86
C LEU A 138 0.88 3.66 19.48
N ALA A 139 1.02 2.46 18.91
CA ALA A 139 1.49 2.26 17.56
C ALA A 139 0.38 2.47 16.52
N LEU A 140 -0.83 1.96 16.77
CA LEU A 140 -1.94 2.04 15.84
C LEU A 140 -2.43 3.47 15.60
N ILE A 141 -2.43 4.33 16.63
CA ILE A 141 -2.86 5.73 16.50
C ILE A 141 -2.04 6.48 15.42
N PRO A 142 -0.70 6.60 15.52
CA PRO A 142 0.10 7.30 14.52
C PRO A 142 0.09 6.59 13.16
N LEU A 143 0.07 5.25 13.13
CA LEU A 143 -0.02 4.50 11.86
C LEU A 143 -1.33 4.78 11.12
N THR A 144 -2.44 4.81 11.85
CA THR A 144 -3.76 5.13 11.28
C THR A 144 -3.79 6.57 10.79
N ALA A 145 -3.30 7.52 11.59
CA ALA A 145 -3.24 8.93 11.19
C ALA A 145 -2.40 9.13 9.92
N LEU A 146 -1.24 8.46 9.82
CA LEU A 146 -0.39 8.48 8.63
C LEU A 146 -1.13 7.93 7.41
N LYS A 147 -1.83 6.80 7.56
CA LYS A 147 -2.56 6.19 6.44
C LYS A 147 -3.75 7.04 5.99
N VAL A 148 -4.52 7.60 6.94
CA VAL A 148 -5.62 8.54 6.62
C VAL A 148 -5.09 9.76 5.86
N PHE A 149 -3.96 10.32 6.31
CA PHE A 149 -3.33 11.44 5.61
C PHE A 149 -2.90 11.06 4.18
N GLN A 150 -2.28 9.89 3.99
CA GLN A 150 -1.91 9.38 2.67
C GLN A 150 -3.14 9.21 1.76
N GLU A 151 -4.20 8.57 2.26
CA GLU A 151 -5.45 8.33 1.51
C GLU A 151 -6.12 9.65 1.14
N TYR A 152 -6.14 10.63 2.05
CA TYR A 152 -6.64 11.98 1.79
C TYR A 152 -5.80 12.71 0.73
N ALA A 153 -4.47 12.59 0.77
CA ALA A 153 -3.59 13.19 -0.23
C ALA A 153 -3.83 12.60 -1.64
N LEU A 154 -4.04 11.29 -1.72
CA LEU A 154 -4.30 10.58 -2.98
C LEU A 154 -5.70 10.83 -3.53
N HIS A 155 -6.75 10.87 -2.69
CA HIS A 155 -8.15 10.90 -3.13
C HIS A 155 -8.90 12.20 -2.85
N GLY A 156 -8.60 12.86 -1.72
CA GLY A 156 -9.29 14.09 -1.29
C GLY A 156 -8.71 15.35 -1.91
N GLY A 157 -7.42 15.37 -2.23
CA GLY A 157 -6.72 16.59 -2.60
C GLY A 157 -6.77 16.99 -4.07
N LYS A 158 -6.84 16.04 -5.02
CA LYS A 158 -6.36 16.28 -6.42
C LYS A 158 -5.01 17.01 -6.46
N TRP A 159 -4.22 16.95 -5.39
CA TRP A 159 -3.00 17.75 -5.24
C TRP A 159 -1.85 17.15 -6.05
N LEU A 160 -1.94 15.84 -6.33
CA LEU A 160 -1.08 15.11 -7.27
C LEU A 160 -1.54 15.19 -8.74
N ASP A 161 -2.78 15.64 -9.02
CA ASP A 161 -3.15 16.00 -10.40
C ASP A 161 -2.45 17.32 -10.82
N SER A 162 -2.07 18.16 -9.84
CA SER A 162 -1.30 19.39 -10.05
C SER A 162 0.21 19.24 -9.87
N PHE A 163 0.69 18.12 -9.33
CA PHE A 163 2.12 17.79 -9.27
C PHE A 163 2.40 16.76 -10.36
N THR A 164 2.73 17.26 -11.54
CA THR A 164 3.19 16.41 -12.64
C THR A 164 4.41 15.63 -12.11
N ALA A 165 4.48 14.32 -12.34
CA ALA A 165 5.59 13.48 -11.85
C ALA A 165 6.98 14.02 -12.21
N ILE A 166 7.05 14.82 -13.28
CA ILE A 166 8.21 15.58 -13.72
C ILE A 166 8.61 16.63 -12.68
N GLU A 167 7.69 17.41 -12.12
CA GLU A 167 7.98 18.45 -11.12
C GLU A 167 8.43 17.87 -9.78
N ALA A 168 7.96 16.69 -9.39
CA ALA A 168 8.44 16.03 -8.17
C ALA A 168 9.86 15.48 -8.35
N VAL A 169 10.15 14.91 -9.52
CA VAL A 169 11.50 14.43 -9.87
C VAL A 169 12.45 15.60 -10.10
N GLU A 170 12.00 16.67 -10.75
CA GLU A 170 12.74 17.93 -10.92
C GLU A 170 12.95 18.62 -9.58
N ALA A 171 11.97 18.70 -8.68
CA ALA A 171 12.17 19.30 -7.36
C ALA A 171 13.14 18.50 -6.49
N ILE A 172 13.13 17.16 -6.59
CA ILE A 172 14.12 16.32 -5.91
C ILE A 172 15.49 16.45 -6.58
N ALA A 173 15.55 16.46 -7.91
CA ALA A 173 16.79 16.65 -8.67
C ALA A 173 17.39 18.04 -8.41
N ASP A 174 16.59 19.10 -8.37
CA ASP A 174 16.98 20.48 -8.05
C ASP A 174 17.37 20.65 -6.59
N TRP A 175 16.73 19.92 -5.66
CA TRP A 175 17.18 19.86 -4.28
C TRP A 175 18.57 19.22 -4.20
N PHE A 176 18.79 18.10 -4.89
CA PHE A 176 20.11 17.47 -4.97
C PHE A 176 21.12 18.28 -5.80
N ALA A 177 20.66 19.13 -6.72
CA ALA A 177 21.46 20.04 -7.54
C ALA A 177 21.60 21.46 -6.93
N GLY A 178 21.11 21.68 -5.70
CA GLY A 178 21.26 22.95 -4.97
C GLY A 178 22.73 23.38 -4.80
N PRO A 179 22.99 24.69 -4.69
CA PRO A 179 24.05 25.37 -5.41
C PRO A 179 25.43 25.12 -4.78
N PHE A 180 26.25 24.34 -5.46
CA PHE A 180 27.71 24.45 -5.35
C PHE A 180 28.25 25.23 -6.55
N THR A 181 27.81 26.49 -6.67
CA THR A 181 28.56 27.59 -7.32
C THR A 181 28.21 28.89 -6.65
#